data_AF-A0AAV4ALG8-F1
#
_entry.id   AF-A0AAV4ALG8-F1
#
_cell.length_a   1.000
_cell.length_b   1.000
_cell.length_c   1.000
_cell.angle_alpha   90.00
_cell.angle_beta   90.00
_cell.angle_gamma   90.00
#
_symmetry.space_group_name_H-M   'P 1'
#
loop_
_entity.id
_entity.type
_entity.pdbx_description
1 polymer ?
#
loop_
_entity_poly.entity_id
_entity_poly.type
_entity_poly.pdbx_seq_one_letter_code
_entity_poly.pdbx_strand_id
1 'polypeptide(L)'
;MPEGSSGVLADDLRNRNARSRNGTLKRSKPDMEKRRRARINASLAELRALIPDSVRKNNRRFSKMEKADILEMAVQYMRLLHNNTKGKILPLL
;
A
#
# COMPACT_ATOMS: atom_id res chain seq x y z
N MET A 1 10.47 -63.44 16.24
CA MET A 1 9.62 -63.04 15.11
C MET A 1 9.43 -61.52 15.16
N PRO A 2 9.84 -60.72 14.17
CA PRO A 2 9.46 -59.32 14.08
C PRO A 2 8.25 -59.16 13.14
N GLU A 3 7.11 -58.73 13.67
CA GLU A 3 5.93 -58.36 12.89
C GLU A 3 6.06 -56.88 12.48
N GLY A 4 6.13 -56.63 11.17
CA GLY A 4 6.38 -55.34 10.55
C GLY A 4 5.17 -54.41 10.52
N SER A 5 5.43 -53.13 10.77
CA SER A 5 4.51 -52.01 10.61
C SER A 5 3.96 -51.89 9.18
N SER A 6 2.63 -51.88 9.02
CA SER A 6 1.98 -51.64 7.72
C SER A 6 0.77 -50.69 7.78
N GLY A 7 0.72 -49.79 8.77
CA GLY A 7 -0.46 -48.94 9.01
C GLY A 7 -0.35 -47.47 8.59
N VAL A 8 0.84 -46.93 8.29
CA VAL A 8 1.05 -45.46 8.30
C VAL A 8 0.96 -44.77 6.93
N LEU A 9 0.73 -45.50 5.83
CA LEU A 9 0.80 -44.92 4.47
C LEU A 9 -0.55 -44.46 3.89
N ALA A 10 -1.69 -44.90 4.43
CA ALA A 10 -2.99 -44.61 3.82
C ALA A 10 -3.57 -43.23 4.20
N ASP A 11 -3.26 -42.73 5.39
CA ASP A 11 -3.83 -41.47 5.90
C ASP A 11 -3.17 -40.21 5.31
N ASP A 12 -1.92 -40.30 4.87
CA ASP A 12 -1.15 -39.17 4.31
C ASP A 12 -1.60 -38.74 2.90
N LEU A 13 -2.27 -39.63 2.15
CA LEU A 13 -2.79 -39.31 0.82
C LEU A 13 -4.11 -38.53 0.88
N ARG A 14 -4.90 -38.69 1.96
CA ARG A 14 -6.19 -38.03 2.12
C ARG A 14 -6.05 -36.55 2.55
N ASN A 15 -4.98 -36.23 3.29
CA ASN A 15 -4.70 -34.88 3.79
C ASN A 15 -4.12 -33.92 2.72
N ARG A 16 -3.41 -34.45 1.71
CA ARG A 16 -2.83 -33.62 0.63
C ARG A 16 -3.90 -33.02 -0.30
N ASN A 17 -4.97 -33.76 -0.59
CA ASN A 17 -5.97 -33.33 -1.57
C ASN A 17 -6.97 -32.28 -1.03
N ALA A 18 -7.06 -32.10 0.30
CA ALA A 18 -7.86 -31.06 0.94
C ALA A 18 -7.19 -29.67 0.93
N ARG A 19 -5.84 -29.61 0.84
CA ARG A 19 -5.08 -28.36 0.83
C ARG A 19 -5.02 -27.69 -0.54
N SER A 20 -5.22 -28.44 -1.63
CA SER A 20 -5.02 -27.93 -2.99
C SER A 20 -6.22 -27.17 -3.57
N ARG A 21 -7.45 -27.41 -3.11
CA ARG A 21 -8.65 -26.74 -3.65
C ARG A 21 -8.90 -25.33 -3.09
N ASN A 22 -8.15 -24.91 -2.08
CA ASN A 22 -8.24 -23.57 -1.46
C ASN A 22 -7.01 -22.66 -1.72
N GLY A 23 -6.02 -23.13 -2.49
CA GLY A 23 -4.71 -22.46 -2.62
C GLY A 23 -4.62 -21.36 -3.67
N THR A 24 -5.49 -21.35 -4.68
CA THR A 24 -5.44 -20.40 -5.81
C THR A 24 -6.18 -19.08 -5.53
N LEU A 25 -7.29 -19.12 -4.79
CA LEU A 25 -8.04 -17.92 -4.38
C LEU A 25 -7.42 -17.19 -3.16
N LYS A 26 -6.55 -17.88 -2.40
CA LYS A 26 -5.87 -17.32 -1.22
C LYS A 26 -4.46 -16.78 -1.51
N ARG A 27 -3.81 -17.12 -2.62
CA ARG A 27 -2.50 -16.58 -3.00
C ARG A 27 -2.57 -15.31 -3.85
N SER A 28 -3.59 -15.16 -4.68
CA SER A 28 -3.75 -13.98 -5.56
C SER A 28 -4.10 -12.70 -4.80
N LYS A 29 -4.99 -12.77 -3.80
CA LYS A 29 -5.39 -11.63 -2.96
C LYS A 29 -4.24 -11.00 -2.13
N PRO A 30 -3.39 -11.76 -1.42
CA PRO A 30 -2.28 -11.18 -0.66
C PRO A 30 -1.22 -10.53 -1.56
N ASP A 31 -0.96 -11.07 -2.75
CA ASP A 31 -0.01 -10.48 -3.69
C ASP A 31 -0.56 -9.18 -4.30
N MET A 32 -1.85 -9.13 -4.61
CA MET A 32 -2.52 -7.92 -5.08
C MET A 32 -2.52 -6.83 -4.02
N GLU A 33 -2.78 -7.18 -2.75
CA GLU A 33 -2.73 -6.23 -1.64
C GLU A 33 -1.30 -5.74 -1.38
N LYS A 34 -0.29 -6.62 -1.48
CA LYS A 34 1.12 -6.23 -1.39
C LYS A 34 1.49 -5.21 -2.47
N ARG A 35 1.09 -5.45 -3.73
CA ARG A 35 1.28 -4.50 -4.83
C ARG A 35 0.53 -3.19 -4.60
N ARG A 36 -0.72 -3.25 -4.11
CA ARG A 36 -1.51 -2.05 -3.77
C ARG A 36 -0.80 -1.21 -2.71
N ARG A 37 -0.35 -1.83 -1.62
CA ARG A 37 0.40 -1.16 -0.54
C ARG A 37 1.70 -0.55 -1.03
N ALA A 38 2.43 -1.23 -1.90
CA ALA A 38 3.66 -0.69 -2.49
C ALA A 38 3.37 0.58 -3.30
N ARG A 39 2.31 0.59 -4.12
CA ARG A 39 1.91 1.79 -4.87
C ARG A 39 1.54 2.94 -3.95
N ILE A 40 0.75 2.70 -2.90
CA ILE A 40 0.36 3.74 -1.93
C ILE A 40 1.59 4.34 -1.25
N ASN A 41 2.52 3.50 -0.79
CA ASN A 41 3.72 3.98 -0.13
C ASN A 41 4.64 4.75 -1.09
N ALA A 42 4.74 4.32 -2.35
CA ALA A 42 5.47 5.05 -3.39
C ALA A 42 4.85 6.44 -3.62
N SER A 43 3.52 6.51 -3.79
CA SER A 43 2.81 7.79 -3.94
C SER A 43 2.97 8.71 -2.73
N LEU A 44 2.96 8.17 -1.50
CA LEU A 44 3.20 8.96 -0.30
C LEU A 44 4.64 9.52 -0.25
N ALA A 45 5.62 8.74 -0.70
CA ALA A 45 7.01 9.21 -0.77
C ALA A 45 7.17 10.31 -1.83
N GLU A 46 6.52 10.16 -2.99
CA GLU A 46 6.52 11.16 -4.05
C GLU A 46 5.81 12.46 -3.62
N LEU A 47 4.62 12.36 -3.05
CA LEU A 47 3.90 13.51 -2.49
C LEU A 47 4.77 14.28 -1.49
N ARG A 48 5.46 13.54 -0.62
CA ARG A 48 6.36 14.13 0.36
C ARG A 48 7.54 14.88 -0.30
N ALA A 49 8.05 14.40 -1.43
CA ALA A 49 9.13 15.06 -2.18
C ALA A 49 8.64 16.29 -2.97
N LEU A 50 7.40 16.28 -3.46
CA LEU A 50 6.82 17.37 -4.25
C LEU A 50 6.38 18.58 -3.42
N ILE A 51 6.15 18.42 -2.12
CA ILE A 51 5.68 19.50 -1.24
C ILE A 51 6.84 20.46 -0.93
N PRO A 52 6.75 21.74 -1.33
CA PRO A 52 7.83 22.72 -1.13
C PRO A 52 8.04 23.05 0.35
N ASP A 53 9.31 23.33 0.71
CA ASP A 53 9.74 23.74 2.06
C ASP A 53 8.89 24.85 2.69
N SER A 54 8.37 25.77 1.87
CA SER A 54 7.50 26.87 2.29
C SER A 54 6.19 26.39 2.92
N VAL A 55 5.61 25.29 2.40
CA VAL A 55 4.41 24.64 2.94
C VAL A 55 4.77 23.77 4.15
N ARG A 56 6.00 23.24 4.19
CA ARG A 56 6.50 22.39 5.30
C ARG A 56 6.85 23.16 6.57
N LYS A 57 6.91 24.50 6.55
CA LYS A 57 7.36 25.34 7.69
C LYS A 57 6.59 25.10 8.99
N ASN A 58 5.34 24.62 8.91
CA ASN A 58 4.54 24.30 10.08
C ASN A 58 4.87 22.94 10.72
N ASN A 59 5.64 22.08 10.04
CA ASN A 59 5.91 20.72 10.49
C ASN A 59 7.40 20.54 10.82
N ARG A 60 7.76 20.80 12.09
CA ARG A 60 9.16 20.87 12.57
C ARG A 60 9.94 19.56 12.44
N ARG A 61 9.32 18.44 12.04
CA ARG A 61 9.99 17.13 11.90
C ARG A 61 9.55 16.36 10.66
N PHE A 62 10.05 16.77 9.50
CA PHE A 62 9.91 16.03 8.25
C PHE A 62 10.31 14.55 8.38
N SER A 63 11.39 14.25 9.12
CA SER A 63 11.86 12.87 9.35
C SER A 63 10.89 11.98 10.12
N LYS A 64 9.90 12.54 10.84
CA LYS A 64 8.91 11.79 11.63
C LYS A 64 7.47 11.97 11.12
N MET A 65 7.32 12.49 9.91
CA MET A 65 6.03 12.79 9.34
C MET A 65 5.18 11.53 9.16
N GLU A 66 4.00 11.52 9.76
CA GLU A 66 3.06 10.41 9.66
C GLU A 66 2.34 10.42 8.30
N LYS A 67 1.67 9.32 7.95
CA LYS A 67 0.93 9.24 6.67
C LYS A 67 -0.17 10.29 6.58
N ALA A 68 -0.82 10.60 7.71
CA ALA A 68 -1.86 11.62 7.78
C ALA A 68 -1.30 13.03 7.47
N ASP A 69 -0.16 13.38 8.06
CA ASP A 69 0.51 14.66 7.82
C ASP A 69 0.88 14.85 6.34
N ILE A 70 1.41 13.80 5.69
CA ILE A 70 1.76 13.85 4.25
C ILE A 70 0.51 14.18 3.41
N LEU A 71 -0.61 13.53 3.72
CA LEU A 71 -1.86 13.75 3.00
C LEU A 71 -2.42 15.14 3.25
N GLU A 72 -2.39 15.63 4.49
CA GLU A 72 -2.87 16.96 4.84
C GLU A 72 -2.05 18.06 4.15
N MET A 73 -0.72 17.99 4.21
CA MET A 73 0.15 18.94 3.51
C MET A 73 -0.04 18.88 1.99
N ALA A 74 -0.22 17.69 1.41
CA ALA A 74 -0.51 17.54 -0.02
C ALA A 74 -1.82 18.24 -0.40
N VAL A 75 -2.88 18.06 0.39
CA VAL A 75 -4.16 18.75 0.19
C VAL A 75 -4.01 20.27 0.32
N GLN A 76 -3.28 20.74 1.33
CA GLN A 76 -3.01 22.16 1.50
C GLN A 76 -2.26 22.73 0.29
N TYR A 77 -1.22 22.03 -0.20
CA TYR A 77 -0.47 22.44 -1.38
C TYR A 77 -1.36 22.48 -2.63
N MET A 78 -2.21 21.49 -2.85
CA MET A 78 -3.17 21.49 -3.97
C MET A 78 -4.17 22.65 -3.88
N ARG A 79 -4.64 23.01 -2.68
CA ARG A 79 -5.49 24.21 -2.49
C ARG A 79 -4.76 25.50 -2.81
N LEU A 80 -3.50 25.63 -2.39
CA LEU A 80 -2.65 26.77 -2.74
C LEU A 80 -2.43 26.87 -4.25
N LEU A 81 -2.18 25.74 -4.93
CA LEU A 81 -2.04 25.70 -6.38
C LEU A 81 -3.34 26.10 -7.07
N HIS A 82 -4.47 25.55 -6.65
CA HIS A 82 -5.80 25.86 -7.21
C HIS A 82 -6.18 27.34 -6.99
N ASN A 83 -5.88 27.90 -5.82
CA ASN A 83 -6.14 29.31 -5.57
C ASN A 83 -5.21 30.23 -6.38
N ASN A 84 -3.95 29.83 -6.59
CA ASN A 84 -3.02 30.54 -7.48
C ASN A 84 -3.43 30.44 -8.96
N THR A 85 -4.01 29.32 -9.41
CA THR A 85 -4.54 29.22 -10.78
C THR A 85 -5.85 29.98 -10.95
N LYS A 86 -6.72 30.05 -9.94
CA LYS A 86 -7.93 30.92 -9.97
C LYS A 86 -7.60 32.41 -10.11
N GLY A 87 -6.42 32.85 -9.70
CA GLY A 87 -5.90 34.20 -9.96
C GLY A 87 -5.17 34.38 -11.31
N LYS A 88 -4.88 33.29 -12.03
CA LYS A 88 -4.21 33.28 -13.35
C LYS A 88 -5.14 32.96 -14.52
N ILE A 89 -6.38 32.55 -14.24
CA ILE A 89 -7.44 32.53 -15.26
C ILE A 89 -7.86 33.99 -15.48
N LEU A 90 -7.07 34.68 -16.30
CA LEU A 90 -7.51 35.89 -16.99
C LEU A 90 -8.71 35.55 -17.90
N PRO A 91 -9.64 36.50 -18.10
CA PRO A 91 -10.82 36.30 -18.93
C PRO A 91 -10.37 36.01 -20.36
N LEU A 92 -10.75 34.85 -20.87
CA LEU A 92 -10.74 34.62 -22.32
C LEU A 92 -11.96 35.37 -22.86
N LEU A 93 -11.65 36.47 -23.58
CA LEU A 93 -12.46 37.18 -24.57
C LEU A 93 -13.96 37.34 -24.30
#